data_AF-A0AAE0QWB1-F1
#
_entry.id   AF-A0AAE0QWB1-F1
#
_cell.length_a   1.000
_cell.length_b   1.000
_cell.length_c   1.000
_cell.angle_alpha   90.00
_cell.angle_beta   90.00
_cell.angle_gamma   90.00
#
_symmetry.space_group_name_H-M   'P 1'
#
loop_
_entity.id
_entity.type
_entity.pdbx_description
1 polymer ?
#
loop_
_entity_poly.entity_id
_entity_poly.type
_entity_poly.pdbx_seq_one_letter_code
_entity_poly.pdbx_strand_id
1 'polypeptide(L)'
;MVKTEELTEDLWLRIVAAHKSGKGYKTISKCFEVPMATVQSIIKKSKMFRTVKNLRGHGRKPKVTPVLARRILREVKKNPRITTKAILMNLGSAGDDISRQTVQRTLYTAGRRPRRTPLLQIRHTKARLTFANAHLDKEEDFWSSALWSDET
;
A
#
# COMPACT_ATOMS: atom_id res chain seq x y z
N MET A 1 -16.57 -21.10 22.31
CA MET A 1 -17.50 -20.02 21.92
C MET A 1 -17.35 -19.78 20.43
N VAL A 2 -18.43 -19.95 19.67
CA VAL A 2 -18.46 -19.67 18.22
C VAL A 2 -18.47 -18.15 18.04
N LYS A 3 -17.65 -17.63 17.13
CA LYS A 3 -17.60 -16.21 16.81
C LYS A 3 -18.91 -15.83 16.11
N THR A 4 -19.69 -14.94 16.70
CA THR A 4 -20.89 -14.37 16.05
C THR A 4 -20.49 -13.44 14.93
N GLU A 5 -21.36 -13.34 13.92
CA GLU A 5 -21.17 -12.42 12.80
C GLU A 5 -21.05 -10.98 13.27
N GLU A 6 -20.28 -10.18 12.51
CA GLU A 6 -20.11 -8.77 12.83
C GLU A 6 -21.42 -8.01 12.58
N LEU A 7 -21.78 -7.15 13.52
CA LEU A 7 -23.01 -6.36 13.46
C LEU A 7 -22.93 -5.33 12.32
N THR A 8 -23.99 -5.23 11.52
CA THR A 8 -24.06 -4.33 10.35
C THR A 8 -23.99 -2.85 10.75
N GLU A 9 -23.40 -2.00 9.88
CA GLU A 9 -23.27 -0.55 10.13
C GLU A 9 -24.63 0.14 10.38
N ASP A 10 -25.68 -0.29 9.69
CA ASP A 10 -27.04 0.23 9.87
C ASP A 10 -27.57 -0.02 11.30
N LEU A 11 -27.39 -1.23 11.81
CA LEU A 11 -27.85 -1.59 13.15
C LEU A 11 -27.10 -0.80 14.23
N TRP A 12 -25.79 -0.55 14.03
CA TRP A 12 -25.04 0.35 14.90
C TRP A 12 -25.59 1.79 14.89
N LEU A 13 -25.94 2.33 13.73
CA LEU A 13 -26.51 3.68 13.62
C LEU A 13 -27.82 3.78 14.39
N ARG A 14 -28.69 2.78 14.26
CA ARG A 14 -29.99 2.73 14.96
C ARG A 14 -29.81 2.65 16.48
N ILE A 15 -28.83 1.88 16.97
CA ILE A 15 -28.48 1.81 18.40
C ILE A 15 -27.99 3.18 18.92
N VAL A 16 -27.09 3.84 18.18
CA VAL A 16 -26.55 5.15 18.56
C VAL A 16 -27.66 6.21 18.56
N ALA A 17 -28.55 6.20 17.56
CA ALA A 17 -29.70 7.10 17.49
C ALA A 17 -30.66 6.88 18.67
N ALA A 18 -30.98 5.63 19.01
CA ALA A 18 -31.82 5.28 20.15
C ALA A 18 -31.23 5.75 21.49
N HIS A 19 -29.90 5.68 21.65
CA HIS A 19 -29.24 6.24 22.83
C HIS A 19 -29.26 7.77 22.84
N LYS A 20 -29.08 8.42 21.69
CA LYS A 20 -29.20 9.90 21.57
C LYS A 20 -30.60 10.40 21.88
N SER A 21 -31.64 9.61 21.60
CA SER A 21 -33.02 9.91 21.97
C SER A 21 -33.34 9.61 23.44
N GLY A 22 -32.34 9.32 24.28
CA GLY A 22 -32.49 9.12 25.72
C GLY A 22 -32.96 7.73 26.16
N LYS A 23 -33.01 6.73 25.27
CA LYS A 23 -33.41 5.36 25.66
C LYS A 23 -32.31 4.70 26.50
N GLY A 24 -32.71 4.01 27.57
CA GLY A 24 -31.80 3.26 28.44
C GLY A 24 -31.21 2.01 27.76
N TYR A 25 -30.04 1.56 28.23
CA TYR A 25 -29.31 0.43 27.64
C TYR A 25 -30.12 -0.89 27.61
N LYS A 26 -30.88 -1.19 28.67
CA LYS A 26 -31.74 -2.40 28.73
C LYS A 26 -32.85 -2.36 27.68
N THR A 27 -33.45 -1.19 27.46
CA THR A 27 -34.52 -0.98 26.48
C THR A 27 -33.99 -1.15 25.06
N ILE A 28 -32.82 -0.57 24.77
CA ILE A 28 -32.13 -0.72 23.48
C ILE A 28 -31.75 -2.18 23.23
N SER A 29 -31.20 -2.87 24.23
CA SER A 29 -30.82 -4.28 24.14
C SER A 29 -32.01 -5.17 23.76
N LYS A 30 -33.16 -4.98 24.40
CA LYS A 30 -34.40 -5.71 24.05
C LYS A 30 -34.93 -5.33 22.66
N CYS A 31 -34.97 -4.05 22.30
CA CYS A 31 -35.50 -3.61 21.01
C CYS A 31 -34.73 -4.14 19.79
N PHE A 32 -33.41 -4.31 19.92
CA PHE A 32 -32.55 -4.75 18.81
C PHE A 32 -32.05 -6.20 18.97
N GLU A 33 -32.49 -6.92 20.01
CA GLU A 33 -32.06 -8.29 20.34
C GLU A 33 -30.52 -8.44 20.46
N VAL A 34 -29.84 -7.37 20.85
CA VAL A 34 -28.39 -7.34 21.03
C VAL A 34 -28.07 -7.41 22.52
N PRO A 35 -27.08 -8.21 22.96
CA PRO A 35 -26.64 -8.23 24.35
C PRO A 35 -26.30 -6.83 24.88
N MET A 36 -26.72 -6.53 26.12
CA MET A 36 -26.51 -5.22 26.74
C MET A 36 -25.03 -4.78 26.78
N ALA A 37 -24.10 -5.72 26.97
CA ALA A 37 -22.65 -5.45 26.94
C ALA A 37 -22.16 -4.95 25.56
N THR A 38 -22.75 -5.46 24.48
CA THR A 38 -22.45 -5.02 23.11
C THR A 38 -22.99 -3.61 22.88
N VAL A 39 -24.22 -3.32 23.33
CA VAL A 39 -24.80 -1.96 23.28
C VAL A 39 -23.90 -0.94 24.01
N GLN A 40 -23.43 -1.28 25.21
CA GLN A 40 -22.50 -0.44 25.97
C GLN A 40 -21.17 -0.24 25.22
N SER A 41 -20.60 -1.30 24.64
CA SER A 41 -19.36 -1.23 23.86
C SER A 41 -19.51 -0.35 22.61
N ILE A 42 -20.62 -0.45 21.90
CA ILE A 42 -20.97 0.38 20.74
C ILE A 42 -21.00 1.86 21.14
N ILE A 43 -21.71 2.18 22.22
CA ILE A 43 -21.89 3.56 22.67
C ILE A 43 -20.57 4.14 23.19
N LYS A 44 -19.78 3.35 23.94
CA LYS A 44 -18.43 3.73 24.37
C LYS A 44 -17.53 4.02 23.16
N LYS A 45 -17.52 3.14 22.16
CA LYS A 45 -16.73 3.31 20.94
C LYS A 45 -17.19 4.52 20.12
N SER A 46 -18.49 4.75 20.00
CA SER A 46 -19.06 5.91 19.33
C SER A 46 -18.67 7.22 20.03
N LYS A 47 -18.61 7.25 21.37
CA LYS A 47 -18.16 8.42 22.12
C LYS A 47 -16.66 8.70 21.91
N MET A 48 -15.84 7.65 21.88
CA MET A 48 -14.37 7.77 21.73
C MET A 48 -13.95 8.13 20.30
N PHE A 49 -14.45 7.42 19.30
CA PHE A 49 -13.97 7.51 17.92
C PHE A 49 -14.91 8.25 16.96
N ARG A 50 -16.10 8.67 17.44
CA ARG A 50 -17.16 9.31 16.64
C ARG A 50 -17.51 8.56 15.35
N THR A 51 -17.25 7.26 15.33
CA THR A 51 -17.33 6.41 14.15
C THR A 51 -18.18 5.19 14.46
N VAL A 52 -19.01 4.83 13.49
CA VAL A 52 -19.98 3.73 13.59
C VAL A 52 -19.50 2.47 12.84
N LYS A 53 -18.37 2.60 12.13
CA LYS A 53 -17.70 1.52 11.41
C LYS A 53 -16.80 0.67 12.31
N ASN A 54 -16.58 -0.58 11.89
CA ASN A 54 -15.55 -1.42 12.49
C ASN A 54 -14.17 -0.82 12.22
N LEU A 55 -13.40 -0.61 13.29
CA LEU A 55 -12.04 -0.10 13.16
C LEU A 55 -11.18 -1.27 12.67
N ARG A 56 -10.34 -1.01 11.68
CA ARG A 56 -9.37 -2.02 11.25
C ARG A 56 -8.48 -2.39 12.43
N GLY A 57 -8.36 -3.68 12.69
CA GLY A 57 -7.39 -4.18 13.65
C GLY A 57 -5.97 -3.80 13.23
N HIS A 58 -5.04 -3.80 14.18
CA HIS A 58 -3.64 -3.45 13.90
C HIS A 58 -2.95 -4.48 12.99
N GLY A 59 -3.56 -5.65 12.80
CA GLY A 59 -3.05 -6.72 11.97
C GLY A 59 -1.76 -7.33 12.53
N ARG A 60 -1.16 -8.22 11.74
CA ARG A 60 0.13 -8.82 12.07
C ARG A 60 1.24 -7.81 11.85
N LYS A 61 2.13 -7.63 12.84
CA LYS A 61 3.33 -6.81 12.69
C LYS A 61 4.20 -7.36 11.54
N PRO A 62 4.67 -6.52 10.61
CA PRO A 62 5.52 -6.97 9.51
C PRO A 62 6.85 -7.48 10.06
N LYS A 63 7.39 -8.56 9.45
CA LYS A 63 8.74 -9.05 9.77
C LYS A 63 9.82 -8.01 9.46
N VAL A 64 9.61 -7.20 8.41
CA VAL A 64 10.55 -6.15 8.03
C VAL A 64 10.16 -4.85 8.73
N THR A 65 11.05 -4.37 9.60
CA THR A 65 10.90 -3.07 10.25
C THR A 65 11.21 -1.92 9.28
N PRO A 66 10.72 -0.68 9.53
CA PRO A 66 11.04 0.47 8.69
C PRO A 66 12.55 0.76 8.57
N VAL A 67 13.33 0.45 9.61
CA VAL A 67 14.79 0.58 9.59
C VAL A 67 15.40 -0.42 8.61
N LEU A 68 14.96 -1.66 8.67
CA LEU A 68 15.49 -2.72 7.82
C LEU A 68 15.06 -2.56 6.35
N ALA A 69 13.83 -2.11 6.12
CA ALA A 69 13.37 -1.72 4.78
C ALA A 69 14.27 -0.63 4.17
N ARG A 70 14.63 0.41 4.95
CA ARG A 70 15.58 1.44 4.49
C ARG A 70 16.96 0.85 4.18
N ARG A 71 17.46 -0.10 4.97
CA ARG A 71 18.74 -0.78 4.71
C ARG A 71 18.70 -1.57 3.40
N ILE A 72 17.64 -2.36 3.17
CA ILE A 72 17.40 -3.07 1.90
C ILE A 72 17.42 -2.09 0.72
N LEU A 73 16.71 -0.97 0.84
CA LEU A 73 16.62 0.03 -0.24
C LEU A 73 17.96 0.74 -0.49
N ARG A 74 18.80 0.92 0.54
CA ARG A 74 20.16 1.47 0.38
C ARG A 74 21.05 0.52 -0.41
N GLU A 75 20.98 -0.79 -0.17
CA GLU A 75 21.75 -1.78 -0.94
C GLU A 75 21.35 -1.77 -2.42
N VAL A 76 20.06 -1.71 -2.72
CA VAL A 76 19.57 -1.58 -4.11
C VAL A 76 19.93 -0.22 -4.72
N LYS A 77 19.97 0.86 -3.93
CA LYS A 77 20.40 2.17 -4.44
C LYS A 77 21.89 2.17 -4.83
N LYS A 78 22.75 1.48 -4.08
CA LYS A 78 24.18 1.32 -4.40
C LYS A 78 24.37 0.51 -5.69
N ASN A 79 23.68 -0.64 -5.79
CA ASN A 79 23.73 -1.48 -6.97
C ASN A 79 22.32 -1.94 -7.36
N PRO A 80 21.67 -1.28 -8.35
CA PRO A 80 20.31 -1.63 -8.76
C PRO A 80 20.12 -3.04 -9.31
N ARG A 81 21.21 -3.73 -9.70
CA ARG A 81 21.18 -5.10 -10.24
C ARG A 81 21.51 -6.17 -9.20
N ILE A 82 21.64 -5.80 -7.93
CA ILE A 82 21.94 -6.76 -6.86
C ILE A 82 20.83 -7.81 -6.73
N THR A 83 21.22 -9.07 -6.56
CA THR A 83 20.26 -10.17 -6.37
C THR A 83 19.69 -10.15 -4.97
N THR A 84 18.46 -10.64 -4.80
CA THR A 84 17.82 -10.69 -3.47
C THR A 84 18.57 -11.57 -2.49
N LYS A 85 19.25 -12.62 -2.98
CA LYS A 85 20.14 -13.46 -2.16
C LYS A 85 21.35 -12.65 -1.68
N ALA A 86 21.98 -11.87 -2.55
CA ALA A 86 23.10 -11.00 -2.16
C ALA A 86 22.65 -9.90 -1.18
N ILE A 87 21.46 -9.32 -1.36
CA ILE A 87 20.89 -8.37 -0.37
C ILE A 87 20.80 -9.03 1.00
N LEU A 88 20.27 -10.25 1.10
CA LEU A 88 20.17 -10.97 2.39
C LEU A 88 21.54 -11.20 3.02
N MET A 89 22.53 -11.62 2.23
CA MET A 89 23.92 -11.78 2.72
C MET A 89 24.48 -10.46 3.26
N ASN A 90 24.24 -9.34 2.58
CA ASN A 90 24.68 -8.00 3.03
C ASN A 90 23.95 -7.50 4.29
N LEU A 91 22.80 -8.09 4.64
CA LEU A 91 22.08 -7.77 5.87
C LEU A 91 22.67 -8.49 7.10
N GLY A 92 23.48 -9.53 6.90
CA GLY A 92 24.04 -10.36 7.97
C GLY A 92 22.94 -11.02 8.80
N SER A 93 23.08 -11.02 10.13
CA SER A 93 22.11 -11.64 11.06
C SER A 93 20.68 -11.10 10.95
N ALA A 94 20.50 -9.87 10.45
CA ALA A 94 19.17 -9.31 10.20
C ALA A 94 18.48 -9.92 8.96
N GLY A 95 19.25 -10.56 8.08
CA GLY A 95 18.77 -11.26 6.90
C GLY A 95 18.31 -12.69 7.18
N ASP A 96 18.80 -13.34 8.24
CA ASP A 96 18.54 -14.76 8.51
C ASP A 96 17.07 -15.06 8.85
N ASP A 97 16.37 -14.11 9.48
CA ASP A 97 14.93 -14.25 9.78
C ASP A 97 14.02 -13.93 8.57
N ILE A 98 14.59 -13.44 7.47
CA ILE A 98 13.85 -12.87 6.33
C ILE A 98 13.97 -13.75 5.10
N SER A 99 12.82 -14.18 4.58
CA SER A 99 12.78 -14.91 3.32
C SER A 99 13.11 -14.02 2.12
N ARG A 100 13.68 -14.62 1.06
CA ARG A 100 13.91 -13.95 -0.25
C ARG A 100 12.65 -13.28 -0.79
N GLN A 101 11.49 -13.92 -0.63
CA GLN A 101 10.19 -13.38 -1.07
C GLN A 101 9.81 -12.12 -0.30
N THR A 102 10.15 -12.05 0.99
CA THR A 102 9.88 -10.88 1.82
C THR A 102 10.69 -9.67 1.33
N VAL A 103 11.96 -9.88 0.97
CA VAL A 103 12.80 -8.83 0.34
C VAL A 103 12.23 -8.40 -1.02
N GLN A 104 11.76 -9.34 -1.85
CA GLN A 104 11.13 -8.97 -3.12
C GLN A 104 9.88 -8.11 -2.90
N ARG A 105 9.00 -8.51 -1.98
CA ARG A 105 7.79 -7.74 -1.64
C ARG A 105 8.13 -6.33 -1.16
N THR A 106 9.13 -6.17 -0.29
CA THR A 106 9.53 -4.83 0.16
C THR A 106 10.06 -3.96 -0.97
N LEU A 107 10.81 -4.53 -1.92
CA LEU A 107 11.26 -3.83 -3.12
C LEU A 107 10.10 -3.44 -4.04
N TYR A 108 9.13 -4.34 -4.25
CA TYR A 108 7.94 -4.05 -5.05
C TYR A 108 7.10 -2.92 -4.47
N THR A 109 6.83 -2.96 -3.16
CA THR A 109 6.09 -1.90 -2.45
C THR A 109 6.82 -0.56 -2.55
N ALA A 110 8.16 -0.57 -2.57
CA ALA A 110 8.98 0.63 -2.74
C ALA A 110 9.18 1.07 -4.21
N GLY A 111 8.47 0.45 -5.16
CA GLY A 111 8.56 0.81 -6.58
C GLY A 111 9.86 0.40 -7.27
N ARG A 112 10.67 -0.47 -6.67
CA ARG A 112 11.91 -0.99 -7.28
C ARG A 112 11.57 -2.16 -8.19
N ARG A 113 11.54 -1.90 -9.49
CA ARG A 113 11.30 -2.90 -10.54
C ARG A 113 12.51 -2.98 -11.48
N PRO A 114 12.85 -4.18 -11.99
CA PRO A 114 13.81 -4.30 -13.07
C PRO A 114 13.36 -3.47 -14.28
N ARG A 115 14.31 -2.80 -14.93
CA ARG A 115 14.05 -2.04 -16.16
C ARG A 115 13.68 -3.01 -17.29
N ARG A 116 12.55 -2.77 -17.97
CA ARG A 116 12.06 -3.61 -19.09
C ARG A 116 12.70 -3.28 -20.44
N THR A 117 13.29 -2.09 -20.58
CA THR A 117 13.88 -1.65 -21.85
C THR A 117 15.30 -2.21 -22.03
N PRO A 118 15.72 -2.53 -23.27
CA PRO A 118 17.08 -2.99 -23.55
C PRO A 118 18.13 -1.97 -23.11
N LEU A 119 19.34 -2.47 -22.86
CA LEU A 119 20.48 -1.62 -22.51
C LEU A 119 20.92 -0.85 -23.77
N LEU A 120 20.84 0.48 -23.72
CA LEU A 120 21.38 1.31 -24.78
C LEU A 120 22.90 1.27 -24.70
N GLN A 121 23.55 0.94 -25.82
CA GLN A 121 24.97 1.13 -25.98
C GLN A 121 25.30 2.62 -26.11
N ILE A 122 26.55 2.99 -25.86
CA ILE A 122 27.02 4.38 -25.90
C ILE A 122 26.68 5.05 -27.25
N ARG A 123 26.83 4.31 -28.36
CA ARG A 123 26.47 4.81 -29.71
C ARG A 123 25.00 5.19 -29.84
N HIS A 124 24.09 4.40 -29.26
CA HIS A 124 22.64 4.67 -29.31
C HIS A 124 22.30 5.90 -28.48
N THR A 125 22.91 6.04 -27.29
CA THR A 125 22.71 7.22 -26.44
C THR A 125 23.18 8.49 -27.14
N LYS A 126 24.36 8.46 -27.79
CA LYS A 126 24.87 9.60 -28.56
C LYS A 126 23.93 9.97 -29.71
N ALA A 127 23.57 9.01 -30.56
CA ALA A 127 22.70 9.25 -31.72
C ALA A 127 21.32 9.80 -31.33
N ARG A 128 20.73 9.27 -30.25
CA ARG A 128 19.45 9.77 -29.73
C ARG A 128 19.56 11.19 -29.16
N LEU A 129 20.65 11.49 -28.45
CA LEU A 129 20.89 12.83 -27.92
C LEU A 129 21.11 13.86 -29.03
N THR A 130 21.90 13.52 -30.05
CA THR A 130 22.10 14.40 -31.21
C THR A 130 20.79 14.65 -31.96
N PHE A 131 19.97 13.60 -32.15
CA PHE A 131 18.65 13.75 -32.76
C PHE A 131 17.73 14.65 -31.93
N ALA A 132 17.65 14.42 -30.61
CA ALA A 132 16.82 15.22 -29.72
C ALA A 132 17.23 16.70 -29.73
N ASN A 133 18.54 16.99 -29.62
CA ASN A 133 19.04 18.38 -29.64
C ASN A 133 18.77 19.07 -30.99
N ALA A 134 18.89 18.34 -32.11
CA ALA A 134 18.62 18.90 -33.44
C ALA A 134 17.14 19.23 -33.69
N HIS A 135 16.23 18.62 -32.91
CA HIS A 135 14.78 18.74 -33.09
C HIS A 135 14.05 19.33 -31.87
N LEU A 136 14.77 19.77 -30.82
CA LEU A 136 14.17 20.27 -29.57
C LEU A 136 13.34 21.54 -29.79
N ASP A 137 13.85 22.47 -30.60
CA ASP A 137 13.27 23.79 -30.84
C ASP A 137 12.48 23.84 -32.17
N LYS A 138 12.10 22.69 -32.73
CA LYS A 138 11.33 22.63 -33.98
C LYS A 138 9.87 23.02 -33.70
N GLU A 139 9.33 23.89 -34.57
CA GLU A 139 7.94 24.32 -34.51
C GLU A 139 6.95 23.18 -34.78
N GLU A 140 5.70 23.35 -34.35
CA GLU A 140 4.65 22.33 -34.47
C GLU A 140 4.36 21.95 -35.93
N ASP A 141 4.46 22.90 -36.86
CA ASP A 141 4.29 22.69 -38.30
C ASP A 141 5.32 21.70 -38.89
N PHE A 142 6.52 21.65 -38.33
CA PHE A 142 7.51 20.65 -38.73
C PHE A 142 7.02 19.23 -38.40
N TRP A 143 6.44 19.05 -37.22
CA TRP A 143 5.96 17.75 -36.75
C TRP A 143 4.64 17.33 -37.41
N SER A 144 3.79 18.29 -37.78
CA SER A 144 2.53 18.00 -38.49
C SER A 144 2.76 17.42 -39.90
N SER A 145 3.92 17.71 -40.50
CA SER A 145 4.35 17.12 -41.77
C SER A 145 4.96 15.70 -41.65
N ALA A 146 5.26 15.23 -40.43
CA ALA A 146 5.92 13.95 -40.21
C ALA A 146 4.91 12.79 -40.14
N LEU A 147 5.02 11.83 -41.07
CA LEU A 147 4.28 10.58 -41.01
C LEU A 147 5.09 9.53 -40.23
N TRP A 148 4.50 8.97 -39.17
CA TRP A 148 5.13 7.95 -38.33
C TRP A 148 4.57 6.56 -38.69
N SER A 149 5.47 5.59 -38.91
CA SER A 149 5.13 4.18 -39.11
C SER A 149 5.98 3.30 -38.20
N ASP A 150 5.40 2.25 -37.62
CA ASP A 150 6.09 1.21 -36.87
C ASP A 150 5.52 -0.16 -37.27
N GLU A 151 6.36 -1.20 -37.29
CA GLU A 151 5.95 -2.57 -37.60
C GLU A 151 5.82 -3.35 -36.29
N THR A 152 4.67 -4.01 -36.08
CA THR A 152 4.40 -4.86 -34.92
C THR A 152 4.90 -6.28 -35.08
#